data_AF-A0A8K0XJG0-F1
#
_entry.id   AF-A0A8K0XJG0-F1
#
_cell.length_a   1.000
_cell.length_b   1.000
_cell.length_c   1.000
_cell.angle_alpha   90.00
_cell.angle_beta   90.00
_cell.angle_gamma   90.00
#
_symmetry.space_group_name_H-M   'P 1'
#
loop_
_entity.id
_entity.type
_entity.pdbx_description
1 polymer ?
#
loop_
_entity_poly.entity_id
_entity_poly.type
_entity_poly.pdbx_seq_one_letter_code
_entity_poly.pdbx_strand_id
1 'polypeptide(L)'
;WESGVEEYAENRRTIAALCEELGIPIMDGVPHVVGFNKTMDPVGKLNPWQHEEEFNQLTTKVPVQLKWHQWVGVHKMVVNAFQGKPILLMDDVGVGKTIQVITAMVVLRNFHHYHTQHGKFPGAFGEFDSTEQWQGQSGNIPSQPFLVIVPNGLEQQFQNEIYKFLQKSMFDIIPY
;
A
#
# COMPACT_ATOMS: atom_id res chain seq x y z
N TRP A 1 3.29 -15.13 21.81
CA TRP A 1 2.47 -14.42 20.83
C TRP A 1 2.97 -14.87 19.47
N GLU A 2 2.22 -15.78 18.85
CA GLU A 2 2.46 -16.25 17.49
C GLU A 2 2.08 -15.11 16.53
N SER A 3 2.91 -14.91 15.50
CA SER A 3 3.02 -13.79 14.57
C SER A 3 1.76 -13.31 13.80
N GLY A 4 0.56 -13.83 14.03
CA GLY A 4 -0.69 -13.33 13.45
C GLY A 4 -0.81 -13.46 11.92
N VAL A 5 0.16 -14.15 11.30
CA VAL A 5 0.28 -14.40 9.85
C VAL A 5 0.38 -15.90 9.55
N GLU A 6 0.19 -16.75 10.55
CA GLU A 6 0.27 -18.22 10.43
C GLU A 6 -0.67 -18.71 9.33
N GLU A 7 -1.90 -18.20 9.29
CA GLU A 7 -2.90 -18.51 8.26
C GLU A 7 -2.37 -18.28 6.82
N TYR A 8 -1.51 -17.28 6.61
CA TYR A 8 -0.95 -16.99 5.28
C TYR A 8 0.24 -17.90 4.95
N ALA A 9 1.07 -18.19 5.97
CA ALA A 9 2.25 -19.04 5.84
C ALA A 9 1.86 -20.52 5.66
N GLU A 10 0.89 -21.00 6.43
CA GLU A 10 0.37 -22.37 6.39
C GLU A 10 -0.35 -22.65 5.06
N ASN A 11 -1.09 -21.68 4.53
CA ASN A 11 -1.76 -21.80 3.25
C ASN A 11 -0.87 -21.48 2.03
N ARG A 12 0.43 -21.20 2.24
CA ARG A 12 1.41 -20.83 1.19
C ARG A 12 0.86 -19.82 0.18
N ARG A 13 0.10 -18.82 0.64
CA ARG A 13 -0.54 -17.87 -0.26
C ARG A 13 0.51 -17.13 -1.07
N THR A 14 0.43 -17.16 -2.39
CA THR A 14 1.40 -16.51 -3.27
C THR A 14 1.14 -15.01 -3.34
N ILE A 15 2.14 -14.21 -3.75
CA ILE A 15 1.94 -12.78 -4.04
C ILE A 15 0.81 -12.60 -5.07
N ALA A 16 0.72 -13.51 -6.04
CA ALA A 16 -0.32 -13.48 -7.06
C ALA A 16 -1.73 -13.60 -6.48
N ALA A 17 -1.96 -14.58 -5.60
CA ALA A 17 -3.24 -14.74 -4.92
C ALA A 17 -3.60 -13.51 -4.06
N LEU A 18 -2.63 -12.96 -3.33
CA LEU A 18 -2.86 -11.75 -2.51
C LEU A 18 -3.22 -10.55 -3.38
N CYS A 19 -2.57 -10.39 -4.54
CA CYS A 19 -2.87 -9.30 -5.47
C CYS A 19 -4.22 -9.48 -6.13
N GLU A 20 -4.58 -10.71 -6.53
CA GLU A 20 -5.89 -11.04 -7.09
C GLU A 20 -7.02 -10.69 -6.12
N GLU A 21 -6.89 -11.09 -4.85
CA GLU A 21 -7.88 -10.75 -3.82
C GLU A 21 -8.00 -9.24 -3.59
N LEU A 22 -6.88 -8.51 -3.68
CA LEU A 22 -6.85 -7.05 -3.62
C LEU A 22 -7.24 -6.39 -4.95
N GLY A 23 -7.51 -7.13 -6.02
CA GLY A 23 -7.78 -6.57 -7.34
C GLY A 23 -6.62 -5.75 -7.93
N ILE A 24 -5.38 -6.07 -7.54
CA ILE A 24 -4.16 -5.44 -8.01
C ILE A 24 -3.66 -6.21 -9.24
N PRO A 25 -3.55 -5.57 -10.42
CA PRO A 25 -3.10 -6.27 -11.61
C PRO A 25 -1.62 -6.63 -11.51
N ILE A 26 -1.26 -7.80 -12.04
CA ILE A 26 0.12 -8.23 -12.22
C ILE A 26 0.49 -8.11 -13.69
N MET A 27 1.52 -7.33 -13.99
CA MET A 27 2.05 -7.12 -15.33
C MET A 27 3.48 -7.63 -15.38
N ASP A 28 3.80 -8.50 -16.34
CA ASP A 28 5.12 -9.11 -16.48
C ASP A 28 5.65 -9.78 -15.18
N GLY A 29 4.73 -10.39 -14.40
CA GLY A 29 5.06 -11.04 -13.13
C GLY A 29 5.25 -10.08 -11.95
N VAL A 30 5.00 -8.78 -12.11
CA VAL A 30 5.15 -7.74 -11.08
C VAL A 30 3.79 -7.13 -10.71
N PRO A 31 3.44 -7.08 -9.41
CA PRO A 31 2.26 -6.34 -8.96
C PRO A 31 2.34 -4.85 -9.29
N HIS A 32 1.29 -4.30 -9.90
CA HIS A 32 1.23 -2.91 -10.30
C HIS A 32 0.25 -2.12 -9.42
N VAL A 33 0.80 -1.42 -8.42
CA VAL A 33 0.03 -0.52 -7.56
C VAL A 33 -0.04 0.87 -8.21
N VAL A 34 -1.23 1.29 -8.63
CA VAL A 34 -1.42 2.60 -9.26
C VAL A 34 -1.01 3.71 -8.30
N GLY A 35 -0.12 4.60 -8.75
CA GLY A 35 0.46 5.69 -7.96
C GLY A 35 1.84 5.39 -7.38
N PHE A 36 2.39 4.18 -7.58
CA PHE A 36 3.77 3.87 -7.19
C PHE A 36 4.79 4.28 -8.26
N ASN A 37 5.96 4.74 -7.82
CA ASN A 37 7.12 4.86 -8.68
C ASN A 37 7.51 3.47 -9.21
N LYS A 38 7.91 3.39 -10.48
CA LYS A 38 8.37 2.12 -11.07
C LYS A 38 9.69 1.64 -10.48
N THR A 39 10.55 2.59 -10.10
CA THR A 39 11.90 2.34 -9.62
C THR A 39 12.29 3.34 -8.53
N MET A 40 13.29 2.99 -7.73
CA MET A 40 13.90 3.81 -6.69
C MET A 40 15.43 3.76 -6.76
N ASP A 41 16.08 4.71 -6.11
CA ASP A 41 17.52 4.72 -5.89
C ASP A 41 17.88 3.59 -4.90
N PRO A 42 18.75 2.62 -5.26
CA PRO A 42 19.17 1.56 -4.35
C PRO A 42 19.84 2.07 -3.08
N VAL A 43 20.49 3.24 -3.12
CA VAL A 43 21.11 3.87 -1.94
C VAL A 43 20.09 4.69 -1.14
N GLY A 44 18.98 5.08 -1.77
CA GLY A 44 17.90 5.83 -1.15
C GLY A 44 18.24 7.30 -0.87
N LYS A 45 19.24 7.87 -1.55
CA LYS A 45 19.64 9.28 -1.42
C LYS A 45 18.83 10.19 -2.36
N LEU A 46 18.57 9.72 -3.58
CA LEU A 46 17.83 10.47 -4.58
C LEU A 46 16.38 9.97 -4.67
N ASN A 47 15.44 10.89 -4.88
CA ASN A 47 14.03 10.58 -5.05
C ASN A 47 13.41 11.43 -6.17
N PRO A 48 12.38 10.92 -6.88
CA PRO A 48 11.75 11.66 -7.98
C PRO A 48 11.06 12.96 -7.61
N TRP A 49 10.72 13.18 -6.32
CA TRP A 49 9.97 14.37 -5.92
C TRP A 49 10.86 15.61 -5.83
N GLN A 50 12.04 15.44 -5.21
CA GLN A 50 12.98 16.51 -4.88
C GLN A 50 14.21 16.54 -5.78
N HIS A 51 14.58 15.41 -6.39
CA HIS A 51 15.83 15.23 -7.13
C HIS A 51 15.55 14.65 -8.51
N GLU A 52 14.54 15.17 -9.20
CA GLU A 52 14.01 14.59 -10.44
C GLU A 52 15.10 14.43 -11.52
N GLU A 53 15.90 15.48 -11.74
CA GLU A 53 16.96 15.47 -12.74
C GLU A 53 18.08 14.48 -12.40
N GLU A 54 18.60 14.53 -11.16
CA GLU A 54 19.68 13.62 -10.75
C GLU A 54 19.19 12.17 -10.67
N PHE A 55 17.96 11.96 -10.22
CA PHE A 55 17.33 10.64 -10.20
C PHE A 55 17.19 10.08 -11.62
N ASN A 56 16.84 10.92 -12.61
CA ASN A 56 16.75 10.50 -14.01
C ASN A 56 18.10 10.08 -14.58
N GLN A 57 19.21 10.66 -14.10
CA GLN A 57 20.58 10.37 -14.52
C GLN A 57 21.21 9.15 -13.83
N LEU A 58 20.55 8.56 -12.81
CA LEU A 58 21.06 7.35 -12.14
C LEU A 58 21.26 6.19 -13.13
N THR A 59 22.49 5.67 -13.15
CA THR A 59 22.87 4.50 -13.96
C THR A 59 22.20 3.21 -13.49
N THR A 60 21.94 3.10 -12.18
CA THR A 60 21.32 1.94 -11.57
C THR A 60 20.09 2.36 -10.78
N LYS A 61 18.95 1.74 -11.09
CA LYS A 61 17.69 1.89 -10.35
C LYS A 61 17.15 0.51 -10.04
N VAL A 62 16.53 0.35 -8.88
CA VAL A 62 15.91 -0.92 -8.47
C VAL A 62 14.39 -0.76 -8.48
N PRO A 63 13.62 -1.82 -8.80
CA PRO A 63 12.17 -1.71 -8.83
C PRO A 63 11.61 -1.45 -7.43
N VAL A 64 10.56 -0.63 -7.32
CA VAL A 64 9.81 -0.50 -6.07
C VAL A 64 8.89 -1.70 -5.96
N GLN A 65 9.29 -2.69 -5.17
CA GLN A 65 8.54 -3.93 -5.00
C GLN A 65 8.47 -4.32 -3.52
N LEU A 66 7.28 -4.73 -3.11
CA LEU A 66 7.06 -5.30 -1.79
C LEU A 66 7.52 -6.76 -1.77
N LYS A 67 8.12 -7.15 -0.65
CA LYS A 67 8.39 -8.55 -0.31
C LYS A 67 7.10 -9.28 0.04
N TRP A 68 7.11 -10.60 -0.03
CA TRP A 68 5.94 -11.44 0.27
C TRP A 68 5.27 -11.11 1.62
N HIS A 69 6.07 -11.01 2.70
CA HIS A 69 5.54 -10.71 4.03
C HIS A 69 4.95 -9.29 4.12
N GLN A 70 5.44 -8.34 3.31
CA GLN A 70 4.87 -7.01 3.23
C GLN A 70 3.51 -7.03 2.53
N TRP A 71 3.34 -7.86 1.50
CA TRP A 71 2.04 -8.09 0.87
C TRP A 71 1.03 -8.72 1.82
N VAL A 72 1.46 -9.67 2.65
CA VAL A 72 0.61 -10.25 3.72
C VAL A 72 0.13 -9.16 4.68
N GLY A 73 1.04 -8.29 5.14
CA GLY A 73 0.70 -7.15 5.99
C GLY A 73 -0.31 -6.19 5.35
N VAL A 74 -0.09 -5.82 4.08
CA VAL A 74 -1.02 -4.98 3.30
C VAL A 74 -2.39 -5.63 3.20
N HIS A 75 -2.44 -6.90 2.82
CA HIS A 75 -3.69 -7.64 2.70
C HIS A 75 -4.46 -7.64 4.03
N LYS A 76 -3.79 -7.98 5.14
CA LYS A 76 -4.42 -7.99 6.47
C LYS A 76 -4.93 -6.61 6.88
N MET A 77 -4.16 -5.55 6.60
CA MET A 77 -4.58 -4.17 6.87
C MET A 77 -5.84 -3.79 6.09
N VAL A 78 -5.91 -4.10 4.80
CA VAL A 78 -7.07 -3.78 3.95
C VAL A 78 -8.30 -4.55 4.40
N VAL A 79 -8.18 -5.86 4.65
CA VAL A 79 -9.29 -6.68 5.18
C VAL A 79 -9.80 -6.12 6.51
N ASN A 80 -8.90 -5.80 7.45
CA ASN A 80 -9.30 -5.25 8.73
C ASN A 80 -9.94 -3.85 8.60
N ALA A 81 -9.44 -3.02 7.68
CA ALA A 81 -10.01 -1.70 7.41
C ALA A 81 -11.46 -1.79 6.91
N PHE A 82 -11.74 -2.75 6.01
CA PHE A 82 -13.10 -3.06 5.55
C PHE A 82 -14.01 -3.58 6.68
N GLN A 83 -13.45 -4.27 7.66
CA GLN A 83 -14.18 -4.78 8.82
C GLN A 83 -14.29 -3.74 9.96
N GLY A 84 -13.70 -2.55 9.81
CA GLY A 84 -13.64 -1.54 10.88
C GLY A 84 -12.80 -1.99 12.08
N LYS A 85 -11.89 -2.94 11.89
CA LYS A 85 -11.05 -3.49 12.97
C LYS A 85 -9.69 -2.81 12.99
N PRO A 86 -9.23 -2.32 14.16
CA PRO A 86 -7.86 -1.82 14.28
C PRO A 86 -6.85 -2.97 14.12
N ILE A 87 -5.63 -2.62 13.73
CA ILE A 87 -4.52 -3.56 13.57
C ILE A 87 -3.29 -3.04 14.30
N LEU A 88 -2.56 -3.94 14.95
CA LEU A 88 -1.27 -3.67 15.56
C LEU A 88 -0.20 -4.47 14.79
N LEU A 89 0.64 -3.76 14.05
CA LEU A 89 1.78 -4.37 13.35
C LEU A 89 2.96 -4.50 14.30
N MET A 90 3.16 -5.70 14.85
CA MET A 90 4.26 -6.01 15.77
C MET A 90 5.47 -6.66 15.09
N ASP A 91 5.58 -6.54 13.76
CA ASP A 91 6.72 -7.05 13.01
C ASP A 91 8.04 -6.48 13.53
N ASP A 92 9.12 -7.25 13.38
CA ASP A 92 10.46 -6.81 13.75
C ASP A 92 10.89 -5.50 13.06
N VAL A 93 11.88 -4.84 13.66
CA VAL A 93 12.52 -3.67 13.06
C VAL A 93 13.20 -4.07 11.75
N GLY A 94 13.06 -3.24 10.72
CA GLY A 94 13.68 -3.50 9.40
C GLY A 94 12.83 -4.34 8.44
N VAL A 95 11.68 -4.89 8.87
CA VAL A 95 10.75 -5.64 8.01
C VAL A 95 10.12 -4.77 6.91
N GLY A 96 10.11 -3.45 7.10
CA GLY A 96 9.57 -2.46 6.17
C GLY A 96 8.08 -2.18 6.41
N LYS A 97 7.69 -1.94 7.66
CA LYS A 97 6.31 -1.58 8.02
C LYS A 97 5.83 -0.30 7.30
N THR A 98 6.72 0.66 7.08
CA THR A 98 6.40 1.93 6.40
C THR A 98 5.83 1.72 5.00
N ILE A 99 6.50 0.93 4.16
CA ILE A 99 6.01 0.64 2.81
C ILE A 99 4.69 -0.14 2.85
N GLN A 100 4.48 -1.02 3.83
CA GLN A 100 3.20 -1.72 3.99
C GLN A 100 2.06 -0.72 4.25
N VAL A 101 2.24 0.21 5.21
CA VAL A 101 1.21 1.20 5.56
C VAL A 101 0.93 2.13 4.37
N ILE A 102 1.99 2.63 3.70
CA ILE A 102 1.85 3.45 2.50
C ILE A 102 1.08 2.71 1.41
N THR A 103 1.41 1.44 1.17
CA THR A 103 0.71 0.62 0.17
C THR A 103 -0.76 0.43 0.53
N ALA A 104 -1.08 0.15 1.80
CA ALA A 104 -2.47 0.01 2.25
C ALA A 104 -3.29 1.29 2.02
N MET A 105 -2.73 2.47 2.32
CA MET A 105 -3.39 3.75 2.04
C MET A 105 -3.67 3.94 0.54
N VAL A 106 -2.69 3.62 -0.31
CA VAL A 106 -2.82 3.73 -1.77
C VAL A 106 -3.86 2.74 -2.31
N VAL A 107 -3.88 1.51 -1.80
CA VAL A 107 -4.88 0.50 -2.17
C VAL A 107 -6.29 0.98 -1.80
N LEU A 108 -6.51 1.48 -0.58
CA LEU A 108 -7.82 2.03 -0.17
C LEU A 108 -8.25 3.22 -1.04
N ARG A 109 -7.33 4.13 -1.38
CA ARG A 109 -7.60 5.25 -2.30
C ARG A 109 -7.99 4.74 -3.69
N ASN A 110 -7.32 3.72 -4.20
CA ASN A 110 -7.63 3.13 -5.50
C ASN A 110 -8.96 2.37 -5.48
N PHE A 111 -9.29 1.71 -4.38
CA PHE A 111 -10.60 1.08 -4.17
C PHE A 111 -11.73 2.10 -4.19
N HIS A 112 -11.54 3.24 -3.51
CA HIS A 112 -12.48 4.36 -3.56
C HIS A 112 -12.74 4.83 -4.99
N HIS A 113 -11.67 5.01 -5.78
CA HIS A 113 -11.77 5.45 -7.16
C HIS A 113 -12.45 4.41 -8.05
N TYR A 114 -12.06 3.14 -7.92
CA TYR A 114 -12.64 2.04 -8.68
C TYR A 114 -14.14 1.88 -8.39
N HIS A 115 -14.55 1.93 -7.12
CA HIS A 115 -15.96 1.87 -6.74
C HIS A 115 -16.75 3.08 -7.25
N THR A 116 -16.16 4.29 -7.26
CA THR A 116 -16.82 5.47 -7.84
C THR A 116 -17.10 5.28 -9.35
N GLN A 117 -16.25 4.55 -10.06
CA GLN A 117 -16.39 4.30 -11.49
C GLN A 117 -17.27 3.10 -11.84
N HIS A 118 -17.23 2.04 -11.02
CA HIS A 118 -17.83 0.75 -11.34
C HIS A 118 -18.98 0.33 -10.44
N GLY A 119 -19.25 1.09 -9.37
CA GLY A 119 -20.29 0.77 -8.39
C GLY A 119 -19.98 -0.41 -7.47
N LYS A 120 -18.74 -0.94 -7.50
CA LYS A 120 -18.29 -2.06 -6.66
C LYS A 120 -16.78 -1.96 -6.40
N PHE A 121 -16.27 -2.59 -5.33
CA PHE A 121 -14.83 -2.69 -5.10
C PHE A 121 -14.16 -3.72 -6.03
N PRO A 122 -12.83 -3.65 -6.22
CA PRO A 122 -12.12 -4.61 -7.05
C PRO A 122 -11.78 -5.91 -6.30
N GLY A 123 -11.38 -6.94 -7.04
CA GLY A 123 -10.94 -8.23 -6.48
C GLY A 123 -12.03 -8.93 -5.66
N ALA A 124 -11.61 -9.67 -4.62
CA ALA A 124 -12.51 -10.40 -3.74
C ALA A 124 -13.49 -9.49 -2.98
N PHE A 125 -13.19 -8.19 -2.86
CA PHE A 125 -14.08 -7.20 -2.26
C PHE A 125 -15.23 -6.78 -3.17
N GLY A 126 -15.26 -7.22 -4.43
CA GLY A 126 -16.36 -6.93 -5.36
C GLY A 126 -17.32 -8.10 -5.61
N GLU A 127 -17.01 -9.29 -5.10
CA GLU A 127 -17.67 -10.55 -5.50
C GLU A 127 -18.73 -11.06 -4.52
N PHE A 128 -18.79 -10.54 -3.29
CA PHE A 128 -19.78 -10.96 -2.30
C PHE A 128 -20.97 -9.99 -2.27
N ASP A 129 -22.20 -10.51 -2.17
CA ASP A 129 -23.44 -9.70 -2.06
C ASP A 129 -23.45 -8.71 -0.87
N SER A 130 -22.51 -8.85 0.08
CA SER A 130 -22.33 -7.95 1.22
C SER A 130 -21.19 -6.93 1.04
N THR A 131 -20.48 -6.91 -0.09
CA THR A 131 -19.25 -6.11 -0.25
C THR A 131 -19.40 -4.83 -1.05
N GLU A 132 -20.62 -4.35 -1.29
CA GLU A 132 -20.85 -2.90 -1.40
C GLU A 132 -20.66 -2.17 -0.06
N GLN A 133 -20.25 -2.89 1.00
CA GLN A 133 -20.22 -2.37 2.34
C GLN A 133 -18.80 -2.04 2.80
N TRP A 134 -18.56 -0.76 3.02
CA TRP A 134 -17.44 -0.29 3.82
C TRP A 134 -17.84 -0.33 5.29
N GLN A 135 -17.15 -1.14 6.10
CA GLN A 135 -17.38 -1.23 7.56
C GLN A 135 -18.83 -1.61 7.93
N GLY A 136 -19.44 -2.50 7.16
CA GLY A 136 -20.81 -2.98 7.37
C GLY A 136 -21.90 -1.99 6.96
N GLN A 137 -21.54 -0.87 6.32
CA GLN A 137 -22.48 0.11 5.77
C GLN A 137 -22.39 0.09 4.25
N SER A 138 -23.53 -0.04 3.56
CA SER A 138 -23.58 0.09 2.10
C SER A 138 -23.03 1.45 1.70
N GLY A 139 -22.09 1.44 0.76
CA GLY A 139 -21.42 2.63 0.27
C GLY A 139 -19.92 2.45 0.10
N ASN A 140 -19.34 3.48 -0.50
CA ASN A 140 -17.91 3.54 -0.79
C ASN A 140 -17.10 3.94 0.45
N ILE A 141 -15.78 3.72 0.39
CA ILE A 141 -14.81 4.30 1.31
C ILE A 141 -14.95 5.83 1.28
N PRO A 142 -14.99 6.55 2.42
CA PRO A 142 -15.06 8.01 2.44
C PRO A 142 -13.85 8.66 1.74
N SER A 143 -14.10 9.72 0.96
CA SER A 143 -13.06 10.52 0.33
C SER A 143 -12.47 11.51 1.34
N GLN A 144 -11.64 11.01 2.25
CA GLN A 144 -11.01 11.78 3.32
C GLN A 144 -9.49 11.59 3.30
N PRO A 145 -8.71 12.57 3.81
CA PRO A 145 -7.26 12.40 3.93
C PRO A 145 -6.91 11.31 4.94
N PHE A 146 -5.78 10.64 4.73
CA PHE A 146 -5.18 9.77 5.74
C PHE A 146 -4.36 10.60 6.74
N LEU A 147 -4.63 10.43 8.03
CA LEU A 147 -3.83 11.01 9.10
C LEU A 147 -2.76 9.99 9.55
N VAL A 148 -1.49 10.37 9.41
CA VAL A 148 -0.37 9.58 9.91
C VAL A 148 0.31 10.35 11.04
N ILE A 149 0.38 9.74 12.21
CA ILE A 149 1.04 10.31 13.38
C ILE A 149 2.35 9.56 13.61
N VAL A 150 3.46 10.29 13.62
CA VAL A 150 4.79 9.74 13.88
C VAL A 150 5.50 10.56 14.96
N PRO A 151 6.46 9.97 15.70
CA PRO A 151 7.39 10.74 16.52
C PRO A 151 8.09 11.82 15.68
N ASN A 152 8.33 12.99 16.26
CA ASN A 152 8.93 14.14 15.57
C ASN A 152 10.20 13.77 14.78
N GLY A 153 11.12 13.00 15.39
CA GLY A 153 12.34 12.56 14.73
C GLY A 153 12.16 11.59 13.54
N LEU A 154 10.95 11.10 13.29
CA LEU A 154 10.62 10.20 12.18
C LEU A 154 9.78 10.88 11.08
N GLU A 155 9.35 12.12 11.26
CA GLU A 155 8.55 12.85 10.28
C GLU A 155 9.25 12.93 8.93
N GLN A 156 10.48 13.48 8.91
CA GLN A 156 11.26 13.61 7.70
C GLN A 156 11.63 12.25 7.09
N GLN A 157 11.85 11.23 7.92
CA GLN A 157 12.09 9.88 7.43
C GLN A 157 10.85 9.32 6.72
N PHE A 158 9.66 9.46 7.31
CA PHE A 158 8.40 8.98 6.72
C PHE A 158 8.08 9.71 5.40
N GLN A 159 8.27 11.03 5.38
CA GLN A 159 8.09 11.86 4.19
C GLN A 159 9.03 11.44 3.06
N ASN A 160 10.31 11.18 3.37
CA ASN A 160 11.28 10.70 2.38
C ASN A 160 10.92 9.31 1.84
N GLU A 161 10.34 8.42 2.64
CA GLU A 161 9.84 7.13 2.16
C GLU A 161 8.66 7.31 1.19
N ILE A 162 7.74 8.25 1.45
CA ILE A 162 6.67 8.59 0.50
C ILE A 162 7.27 9.06 -0.83
N TYR A 163 8.26 9.96 -0.79
CA TYR A 163 8.91 10.47 -2.00
C TYR A 163 9.61 9.38 -2.82
N LYS A 164 10.13 8.35 -2.15
CA LYS A 164 10.73 7.18 -2.83
C LYS A 164 9.66 6.31 -3.48
N PHE A 165 8.56 6.03 -2.80
CA PHE A 165 7.60 5.02 -3.23
C PHE A 165 6.49 5.54 -4.12
N LEU A 166 5.98 6.75 -3.88
CA LEU A 166 4.81 7.27 -4.59
C LEU A 166 5.22 8.19 -5.73
N GLN A 167 4.40 8.26 -6.78
CA GLN A 167 4.57 9.19 -7.88
C GLN A 167 4.21 10.61 -7.43
N LYS A 168 5.06 11.57 -7.83
CA LYS A 168 4.80 13.00 -7.64
C LYS A 168 3.47 13.38 -8.32
N SER A 169 2.75 14.31 -7.71
CA SER A 169 1.45 14.83 -8.19
C SER A 169 0.27 13.85 -8.17
N MET A 170 0.48 12.58 -7.77
CA MET A 170 -0.62 11.64 -7.50
C MET A 170 -1.15 11.74 -6.07
N PHE A 171 -0.35 12.34 -5.17
CA PHE A 171 -0.62 12.48 -3.75
C PHE A 171 -0.13 13.85 -3.27
N ASP A 172 -0.87 14.45 -2.35
CA ASP A 172 -0.48 15.64 -1.61
C ASP A 172 -0.09 15.25 -0.19
N ILE A 173 0.97 15.87 0.34
CA ILE A 173 1.42 15.69 1.73
C ILE A 173 1.32 17.04 2.42
N ILE A 174 0.59 17.07 3.53
CA ILE A 174 0.41 18.27 4.36
C ILE A 174 1.03 17.98 5.73
N PRO A 175 2.29 18.39 5.96
CA PRO A 175 2.90 18.28 7.29
C PRO A 175 2.22 19.26 8.26
N TYR A 176 1.99 18.82 9.49
CA TYR A 176 1.34 19.59 10.56
C TYR A 176 2.04 19.33 11.90
#